data_AF-A0A164JKL2-F1
#
_entry.id   AF-A0A164JKL2-F1
#
_cell.length_a   1.000
_cell.length_b   1.000
_cell.length_c   1.000
_cell.angle_alpha   90.00
_cell.angle_beta   90.00
_cell.angle_gamma   90.00
#
_symmetry.space_group_name_H-M   'P 1'
#
loop_
_entity.id
_entity.type
_entity.pdbx_description
1 polymer ?
#
loop_
_entity_poly.entity_id
_entity_poly.type
_entity_poly.pdbx_seq_one_letter_code
_entity_poly.pdbx_strand_id
1 'polypeptide(L)'
;MEHPTTEPTLTLQDIADLAKVKRSVVSTWRNRRSIKSEHVAFPRPVAEIGGIARFAPAEVIDYLERTGRGNNTEFRLDAAAVGAPDGVQLEDLVTLLCLRQLAGDLEQLSADECLAAAWEHDPGNEMLAAEVAGLNNTRQARVFIDGLVASSFGGTDALAKLESSRVGRELAVRDLNPDAVALLGTVVNACRMELGTYTAQVVSAGDEPSVVLALSDAHPDIEVHALGDTPAARALRRRMVIREQEQASGCGPRVRLLSVVGAELSQALDNVDYVLAGLEPGEIAVILGAASALCDSIPRVGARANIRRASGRTP
;
A
#
# COMPACT_ATOMS: atom_id res chain seq x y z
N MET A 1 -25.28 -27.95 -6.56
CA MET A 1 -25.26 -27.28 -5.26
C MET A 1 -24.92 -25.82 -5.54
N GLU A 2 -25.91 -24.95 -5.47
CA GLU A 2 -25.74 -23.52 -5.67
C GLU A 2 -24.94 -22.95 -4.49
N HIS A 3 -23.72 -22.50 -4.74
CA HIS A 3 -23.00 -21.67 -3.77
C HIS A 3 -23.70 -20.31 -3.73
N PRO A 4 -24.11 -19.79 -2.55
CA PRO A 4 -24.66 -18.45 -2.48
C PRO A 4 -23.58 -17.46 -2.90
N THR A 5 -23.79 -16.84 -4.06
CA THR A 5 -23.04 -15.68 -4.55
C THR A 5 -23.16 -14.59 -3.49
N THR A 6 -22.19 -14.53 -2.57
CA THR A 6 -22.24 -13.52 -1.52
C THR A 6 -21.73 -12.24 -2.15
N GLU A 7 -22.65 -11.39 -2.59
CA GLU A 7 -22.32 -10.04 -3.05
C GLU A 7 -21.52 -9.31 -1.96
N PRO A 8 -20.52 -8.49 -2.32
CA PRO A 8 -19.74 -7.74 -1.35
C PRO A 8 -20.66 -6.83 -0.52
N THR A 9 -20.41 -6.71 0.79
CA THR A 9 -21.25 -5.93 1.70
C THR A 9 -20.44 -4.96 2.56
N LEU A 10 -21.03 -3.79 2.84
CA LEU A 10 -20.41 -2.72 3.61
C LEU A 10 -20.90 -2.69 5.06
N THR A 11 -20.07 -2.30 6.01
CA THR A 11 -20.47 -1.94 7.38
C THR A 11 -20.70 -0.44 7.54
N LEU A 12 -21.25 0.00 8.68
CA LEU A 12 -21.37 1.44 8.97
C LEU A 12 -20.02 2.18 9.04
N GLN A 13 -18.93 1.49 9.38
CA GLN A 13 -17.61 2.09 9.35
C GLN A 13 -17.16 2.29 7.90
N ASP A 14 -17.37 1.30 7.04
CA ASP A 14 -17.03 1.37 5.62
C ASP A 14 -17.78 2.50 4.90
N ILE A 15 -19.07 2.68 5.22
CA ILE A 15 -19.86 3.80 4.70
C ILE A 15 -19.32 5.15 5.18
N ALA A 16 -18.79 5.22 6.41
CA ALA A 16 -18.23 6.44 6.97
C ALA A 16 -16.91 6.81 6.27
N ASP A 17 -16.07 5.81 6.05
CA ASP A 17 -14.81 5.95 5.35
C ASP A 17 -15.06 6.36 3.89
N LEU A 18 -15.99 5.69 3.20
CA LEU A 18 -16.41 6.03 1.83
C LEU A 18 -16.89 7.48 1.71
N ALA A 19 -17.63 7.97 2.71
CA ALA A 19 -18.13 9.33 2.72
C ALA A 19 -17.12 10.35 3.31
N LYS A 20 -15.91 9.92 3.71
CA LYS A 20 -14.87 10.73 4.39
C LYS A 20 -15.42 11.46 5.63
N VAL A 21 -16.17 10.74 6.47
CA VAL A 21 -16.76 11.23 7.73
C VAL A 21 -16.56 10.24 8.87
N LYS A 22 -16.88 10.65 10.10
CA LYS A 22 -16.86 9.74 11.26
C LYS A 22 -18.06 8.79 11.24
N ARG A 23 -17.87 7.56 11.73
CA ARG A 23 -18.97 6.56 11.88
C ARG A 23 -20.18 7.05 12.67
N SER A 24 -19.97 7.94 13.66
CA SER A 24 -21.06 8.57 14.42
C SER A 24 -21.97 9.44 13.54
N VAL A 25 -21.41 10.05 12.48
CA VAL A 25 -22.15 10.84 11.50
C VAL A 25 -23.05 9.95 10.65
N VAL A 26 -22.53 8.81 10.17
CA VAL A 26 -23.34 7.83 9.41
C VAL A 26 -24.43 7.20 10.28
N SER A 27 -24.13 6.91 11.54
CA SER A 27 -25.16 6.45 12.51
C SER A 27 -26.28 7.48 12.68
N THR A 28 -25.94 8.77 12.61
CA THR A 28 -26.92 9.87 12.64
C THR A 28 -27.75 9.92 11.36
N TRP A 29 -27.14 9.68 10.18
CA TRP A 29 -27.85 9.60 8.91
C TRP A 29 -28.85 8.45 8.91
N ARG A 30 -28.47 7.30 9.43
CA ARG A 30 -29.35 6.14 9.59
C ARG A 30 -30.64 6.46 10.36
N ASN A 31 -30.53 7.32 11.37
CA ASN A 31 -31.66 7.71 12.20
C ASN A 31 -32.51 8.85 11.61
N ARG A 32 -31.98 9.61 10.64
CA ARG A 32 -32.65 10.77 10.02
C ARG A 32 -33.19 10.41 8.64
N ARG A 33 -34.52 10.28 8.53
CA ARG A 33 -35.21 9.88 7.29
C ARG A 33 -35.57 11.02 6.34
N SER A 34 -35.18 12.26 6.64
CA SER A 34 -35.52 13.42 5.80
C SER A 34 -34.32 14.35 5.59
N ILE A 35 -34.20 14.88 4.37
CA ILE A 35 -33.16 15.80 3.92
C ILE A 35 -33.79 16.81 2.96
N LYS A 36 -33.61 18.11 3.21
CA LYS A 36 -34.10 19.20 2.34
C LYS A 36 -35.56 19.00 1.87
N SER A 37 -36.44 18.54 2.77
CA SER A 37 -37.87 18.26 2.50
C SER A 37 -38.17 17.04 1.61
N GLU A 38 -37.16 16.28 1.18
CA GLU A 38 -37.32 14.95 0.57
C GLU A 38 -37.10 13.83 1.59
N HIS A 39 -37.89 12.76 1.46
CA HIS A 39 -37.76 11.55 2.29
C HIS A 39 -36.81 10.56 1.62
N VAL A 40 -35.51 10.74 1.87
CA VAL A 40 -34.49 9.78 1.44
C VAL A 40 -34.05 8.96 2.66
N ALA A 41 -34.60 7.75 2.78
CA ALA A 41 -34.28 6.85 3.87
C ALA A 41 -32.89 6.24 3.68
N PHE A 42 -32.19 6.01 4.79
CA PHE A 42 -30.92 5.28 4.78
C PHE A 42 -31.14 3.82 4.32
N PRO A 43 -30.19 3.23 3.56
CA PRO A 43 -30.29 1.85 3.08
C PRO A 43 -30.59 0.84 4.18
N ARG A 44 -31.32 -0.22 3.84
CA ARG A 44 -31.60 -1.29 4.79
C ARG A 44 -30.42 -2.28 4.82
N PRO A 45 -30.11 -2.87 5.98
CA PRO A 45 -29.12 -3.94 6.02
C PRO A 45 -29.59 -5.12 5.17
N VAL A 46 -28.71 -5.66 4.35
CA VAL A 46 -28.94 -6.90 3.58
C VAL A 46 -28.64 -8.15 4.40
N ALA A 47 -27.77 -8.02 5.42
CA ALA A 47 -27.44 -9.10 6.35
C ALA A 47 -26.96 -8.56 7.70
N GLU A 48 -26.85 -9.45 8.68
CA GLU A 48 -26.22 -9.18 9.96
C GLU A 48 -25.28 -10.34 10.30
N ILE A 49 -23.97 -10.07 10.31
CA ILE A 49 -22.92 -11.08 10.53
C ILE A 49 -22.19 -10.72 11.81
N GLY A 50 -22.23 -11.60 12.81
CA GLY A 50 -21.60 -11.35 14.11
C GLY A 50 -22.15 -10.12 14.85
N GLY A 51 -23.43 -9.78 14.67
CA GLY A 51 -24.05 -8.58 15.25
C GLY A 51 -23.66 -7.26 14.57
N ILE A 52 -23.01 -7.34 13.40
CA ILE A 52 -22.65 -6.17 12.58
C ILE A 52 -23.55 -6.14 11.36
N ALA A 53 -24.34 -5.06 11.23
CA ALA A 53 -25.17 -4.81 10.07
C ALA A 53 -24.33 -4.63 8.80
N ARG A 54 -24.71 -5.35 7.74
CA ARG A 54 -24.10 -5.34 6.42
C ARG A 54 -25.05 -4.71 5.40
N PHE A 55 -24.56 -3.84 4.54
CA PHE A 55 -25.33 -3.04 3.59
C PHE A 55 -24.87 -3.33 2.16
N ALA A 56 -25.79 -3.27 1.20
CA ALA A 56 -25.44 -3.39 -0.21
C ALA A 56 -24.67 -2.14 -0.67
N PRO A 57 -23.49 -2.30 -1.32
CA PRO A 57 -22.72 -1.17 -1.84
C PRO A 57 -23.54 -0.28 -2.79
N ALA A 58 -24.30 -0.89 -3.70
CA ALA A 58 -25.12 -0.17 -4.67
C ALA A 58 -26.16 0.75 -4.01
N GLU A 59 -26.87 0.28 -2.97
CA GLU A 59 -27.85 1.10 -2.24
C GLU A 59 -27.19 2.24 -1.45
N VAL A 60 -26.00 2.00 -0.89
CA VAL A 60 -25.22 3.03 -0.19
C VAL A 60 -24.78 4.13 -1.16
N ILE A 61 -24.30 3.76 -2.35
CA ILE A 61 -23.88 4.72 -3.37
C ILE A 61 -25.07 5.59 -3.79
N ASP A 62 -26.20 4.99 -4.17
CA ASP A 62 -27.41 5.73 -4.56
C ASP A 62 -27.86 6.69 -3.45
N TYR A 63 -27.80 6.24 -2.19
CA TYR A 63 -28.09 7.10 -1.05
C TYR A 63 -27.13 8.30 -0.95
N LEU A 64 -25.82 8.10 -1.05
CA LEU A 64 -24.85 9.20 -0.95
C LEU A 64 -25.00 10.19 -2.11
N GLU A 65 -25.27 9.72 -3.32
CA GLU A 65 -25.50 10.56 -4.50
C GLU A 65 -26.76 11.42 -4.35
N ARG A 66 -27.88 10.80 -4.01
CA ARG A 66 -29.17 11.50 -3.87
C ARG A 66 -29.15 12.51 -2.73
N THR A 67 -28.39 12.23 -1.68
CA THR A 67 -28.36 13.08 -0.50
C THR A 67 -27.25 14.11 -0.50
N GLY A 68 -26.23 13.96 -1.35
CA GLY A 68 -25.02 14.79 -1.37
C GLY A 68 -24.28 14.78 -0.02
N ARG A 69 -24.43 13.71 0.77
CA ARG A 69 -23.85 13.60 2.11
C ARG A 69 -22.42 13.07 2.04
N GLY A 70 -21.57 13.63 2.89
CA GLY A 70 -20.15 13.28 2.97
C GLY A 70 -19.26 14.38 2.41
N ASN A 71 -17.97 14.25 2.63
CA ASN A 71 -16.95 15.18 2.12
C ASN A 71 -16.28 14.67 0.85
N ASN A 72 -16.64 13.47 0.40
CA ASN A 72 -15.98 12.80 -0.69
C ASN A 72 -16.67 13.06 -2.03
N THR A 73 -16.28 14.05 -2.82
CA THR A 73 -16.92 14.32 -4.13
C THR A 73 -16.81 13.18 -5.15
N GLU A 74 -16.03 12.12 -4.86
CA GLU A 74 -15.73 10.98 -5.72
C GLU A 74 -16.36 9.65 -5.24
N PHE A 75 -17.52 9.71 -4.57
CA PHE A 75 -18.17 8.53 -3.95
C PHE A 75 -18.33 7.31 -4.86
N ARG A 76 -18.55 7.50 -6.18
CA ARG A 76 -18.65 6.39 -7.15
C ARG A 76 -17.32 5.67 -7.37
N LEU A 77 -16.22 6.42 -7.41
CA LEU A 77 -14.88 5.91 -7.66
C LEU A 77 -14.34 5.18 -6.43
N ASP A 78 -14.62 5.72 -5.23
CA ASP A 78 -14.20 5.10 -3.97
C ASP A 78 -15.07 3.88 -3.59
N ALA A 79 -16.33 3.81 -4.02
CA ALA A 79 -17.20 2.70 -3.66
C ALA A 79 -16.84 1.38 -4.34
N ALA A 80 -16.22 1.44 -5.53
CA ALA A 80 -15.66 0.27 -6.19
C ALA A 80 -14.51 -0.33 -5.37
N ALA A 81 -13.72 0.47 -4.65
CA ALA A 81 -12.62 0.01 -3.78
C ALA A 81 -13.10 -0.48 -2.40
N VAL A 82 -14.24 0.01 -1.92
CA VAL A 82 -14.80 -0.35 -0.60
C VAL A 82 -15.54 -1.70 -0.64
N GLY A 83 -15.90 -2.20 -1.83
CA GLY A 83 -16.50 -3.52 -2.06
C GLY A 83 -15.52 -4.70 -2.19
N ALA A 84 -14.28 -4.60 -1.68
CA ALA A 84 -13.32 -5.70 -1.75
C ALA A 84 -13.92 -6.98 -1.14
N PRO A 85 -13.79 -8.16 -1.79
CA PRO A 85 -14.33 -9.40 -1.25
C PRO A 85 -13.76 -9.68 0.15
N ASP A 86 -14.64 -10.10 1.08
CA ASP A 86 -14.22 -10.39 2.46
C ASP A 86 -13.20 -11.54 2.49
N GLY A 87 -12.11 -11.36 3.24
CA GLY A 87 -11.07 -12.39 3.44
C GLY A 87 -9.99 -12.47 2.37
N VAL A 88 -9.95 -11.54 1.41
CA VAL A 88 -8.87 -11.45 0.41
C VAL A 88 -7.80 -10.47 0.87
N GLN A 89 -6.53 -10.88 0.78
CA GLN A 89 -5.39 -10.05 1.20
C GLN A 89 -5.08 -8.98 0.16
N LEU A 90 -4.51 -7.84 0.58
CA LEU A 90 -4.12 -6.77 -0.34
C LEU A 90 -3.19 -7.26 -1.45
N GLU A 91 -2.16 -8.03 -1.09
CA GLU A 91 -1.19 -8.54 -2.06
C GLU A 91 -1.83 -9.47 -3.10
N ASP A 92 -2.90 -10.19 -2.77
CA ASP A 92 -3.64 -11.01 -3.72
C ASP A 92 -4.40 -10.12 -4.73
N LEU A 93 -4.98 -9.02 -4.25
CA LEU A 93 -5.65 -8.03 -5.10
C LEU A 93 -4.65 -7.30 -6.00
N VAL A 94 -3.48 -6.93 -5.48
CA VAL A 94 -2.39 -6.33 -6.27
C VAL A 94 -1.86 -7.33 -7.31
N THR A 95 -1.75 -8.61 -6.96
CA THR A 95 -1.38 -9.69 -7.88
C THR A 95 -2.37 -9.79 -9.04
N LEU A 96 -3.67 -9.81 -8.74
CA LEU A 96 -4.70 -9.82 -9.78
C LEU A 96 -4.73 -8.53 -10.61
N LEU A 97 -4.51 -7.37 -10.00
CA LEU A 97 -4.40 -6.10 -10.72
C LEU A 97 -3.21 -6.10 -11.70
N CYS A 98 -2.07 -6.65 -11.29
CA CYS A 98 -0.91 -6.82 -12.15
C CYS A 98 -1.20 -7.76 -13.32
N LEU A 99 -1.84 -8.91 -13.05
CA LEU A 99 -2.26 -9.83 -14.12
C LEU A 99 -3.24 -9.16 -15.09
N ARG A 100 -4.20 -8.37 -14.59
CA ARG A 100 -5.15 -7.61 -15.40
C ARG A 100 -4.47 -6.60 -16.32
N GLN A 101 -3.41 -5.95 -15.84
CA GLN A 101 -2.63 -5.01 -16.65
C GLN A 101 -1.94 -5.71 -17.83
N LEU A 102 -1.48 -6.95 -17.64
CA LEU A 102 -0.73 -7.71 -18.64
C LEU A 102 -1.64 -8.48 -19.62
N ALA A 103 -2.65 -9.17 -19.09
CA ALA A 103 -3.47 -10.13 -19.83
C ALA A 103 -4.84 -9.58 -20.30
N GLY A 104 -5.24 -8.39 -19.83
CA GLY A 104 -6.59 -7.87 -20.07
C GLY A 104 -7.64 -8.44 -19.11
N ASP A 105 -8.93 -8.23 -19.43
CA ASP A 105 -10.08 -8.56 -18.55
C ASP A 105 -10.01 -9.96 -17.95
N LEU A 106 -10.15 -10.05 -16.62
CA LEU A 106 -9.98 -11.31 -15.86
C LEU A 106 -11.30 -12.03 -15.58
N GLU A 107 -12.44 -11.33 -15.66
CA GLU A 107 -13.78 -11.82 -15.32
C GLU A 107 -14.15 -13.06 -16.15
N GLN A 108 -13.72 -13.08 -17.41
CA GLN A 108 -14.02 -14.16 -18.34
C GLN A 108 -13.03 -15.33 -18.25
N LEU A 109 -11.87 -15.13 -17.64
CA LEU A 109 -10.86 -16.18 -17.51
C LEU A 109 -11.27 -17.16 -16.41
N SER A 110 -10.93 -18.42 -16.58
CA SER A 110 -10.88 -19.44 -15.52
C SER A 110 -9.60 -19.30 -14.69
N ALA A 111 -9.51 -20.02 -13.56
CA ALA A 111 -8.30 -19.99 -12.75
C ALA A 111 -7.08 -20.54 -13.51
N ASP A 112 -7.29 -21.59 -14.31
CA ASP A 112 -6.24 -22.20 -15.13
C ASP A 112 -5.78 -21.26 -16.26
N GLU A 113 -6.71 -20.51 -16.87
CA GLU A 113 -6.37 -19.49 -17.88
C GLU A 113 -5.62 -18.31 -17.25
N CYS A 114 -5.99 -17.86 -16.05
CA CYS A 114 -5.21 -16.86 -15.31
C CYS A 114 -3.78 -17.35 -15.04
N LEU A 115 -3.62 -18.63 -14.65
CA LEU A 115 -2.31 -19.22 -14.40
C LEU A 115 -1.48 -19.32 -15.69
N ALA A 116 -2.10 -19.74 -16.79
CA ALA A 116 -1.44 -19.80 -18.09
C ALA A 116 -0.96 -18.42 -18.55
N ALA A 117 -1.82 -17.40 -18.43
CA ALA A 117 -1.46 -16.02 -18.75
C ALA A 117 -0.33 -15.50 -17.84
N ALA A 118 -0.34 -15.84 -16.54
CA ALA A 118 0.73 -15.44 -15.63
C ALA A 118 2.09 -16.03 -16.07
N TRP A 119 2.13 -17.30 -16.50
CA TRP A 119 3.35 -17.92 -17.03
C TRP A 119 3.77 -17.40 -18.40
N GLU A 120 2.82 -16.94 -19.21
CA GLU A 120 3.12 -16.29 -20.50
C GLU A 120 3.85 -14.96 -20.30
N HIS A 121 3.40 -14.16 -19.33
CA HIS A 121 3.98 -12.84 -19.05
C HIS A 121 5.13 -12.85 -18.03
N ASP A 122 5.25 -13.89 -17.22
CA ASP A 122 6.37 -14.08 -16.27
C ASP A 122 6.97 -15.51 -16.38
N PRO A 123 7.64 -15.85 -17.51
CA PRO A 123 8.24 -17.18 -17.69
C PRO A 123 9.36 -17.49 -16.69
N GLY A 124 10.03 -16.45 -16.19
CA GLY A 124 11.13 -16.55 -15.22
C GLY A 124 10.66 -16.72 -13.77
N ASN A 125 9.36 -16.57 -13.51
CA ASN A 125 8.79 -16.56 -12.17
C ASN A 125 9.47 -15.52 -11.25
N GLU A 126 9.72 -14.33 -11.78
CA GLU A 126 10.41 -13.25 -11.07
C GLU A 126 9.43 -12.26 -10.42
N MET A 127 8.11 -12.37 -10.71
CA MET A 127 7.15 -11.33 -10.35
C MET A 127 5.75 -11.82 -9.95
N LEU A 128 5.12 -12.68 -10.74
CA LEU A 128 3.66 -12.90 -10.72
C LEU A 128 3.25 -14.37 -10.80
N ALA A 129 4.01 -15.23 -11.50
CA ALA A 129 3.55 -16.58 -11.83
C ALA A 129 3.30 -17.44 -10.57
N ALA A 130 4.25 -17.47 -9.64
CA ALA A 130 4.10 -18.20 -8.36
C ALA A 130 2.99 -17.60 -7.49
N GLU A 131 2.82 -16.29 -7.51
CA GLU A 131 1.79 -15.61 -6.73
C GLU A 131 0.40 -15.97 -7.23
N VAL A 132 0.18 -15.93 -8.55
CA VAL A 132 -1.10 -16.36 -9.16
C VAL A 132 -1.37 -17.83 -8.87
N ALA A 133 -0.36 -18.69 -8.92
CA ALA A 133 -0.48 -20.11 -8.59
C ALA A 133 -0.89 -20.36 -7.13
N GLY A 134 -0.53 -19.45 -6.21
CA GLY A 134 -0.89 -19.51 -4.80
C GLY A 134 -2.31 -19.04 -4.48
N LEU A 135 -2.99 -18.38 -5.42
CA LEU A 135 -4.31 -17.82 -5.18
C LEU A 135 -5.40 -18.91 -5.18
N ASN A 136 -6.35 -18.79 -4.24
CA ASN A 136 -7.48 -19.70 -4.13
C ASN A 136 -8.82 -18.94 -4.25
N ASN A 137 -9.80 -19.52 -4.93
CA ASN A 137 -11.18 -19.01 -5.04
C ASN A 137 -11.27 -17.52 -5.47
N THR A 138 -10.58 -17.16 -6.55
CA THR A 138 -10.39 -15.76 -6.98
C THR A 138 -11.52 -15.18 -7.84
N ARG A 139 -12.61 -15.92 -8.10
CA ARG A 139 -13.64 -15.45 -9.05
C ARG A 139 -14.19 -14.08 -8.69
N GLN A 140 -14.57 -13.87 -7.42
CA GLN A 140 -15.08 -12.60 -6.95
C GLN A 140 -14.02 -11.49 -6.98
N ALA A 141 -12.77 -11.83 -6.63
CA ALA A 141 -11.65 -10.88 -6.67
C ALA A 141 -11.34 -10.41 -8.10
N ARG A 142 -11.44 -11.29 -9.11
CA ARG A 142 -11.24 -10.93 -10.52
C ARG A 142 -12.31 -9.97 -11.05
N VAL A 143 -13.59 -10.27 -10.78
CA VAL A 143 -14.71 -9.36 -11.11
C VAL A 143 -14.52 -8.01 -10.44
N PHE A 144 -14.11 -8.02 -9.17
CA PHE A 144 -13.82 -6.80 -8.42
C PHE A 144 -12.68 -5.99 -9.04
N ILE A 145 -11.57 -6.62 -9.45
CA ILE A 145 -10.44 -5.94 -10.11
C ILE A 145 -10.86 -5.33 -11.45
N ASP A 146 -11.60 -6.05 -12.29
CA ASP A 146 -12.08 -5.49 -13.55
C ASP A 146 -13.03 -4.30 -13.32
N GLY A 147 -13.95 -4.43 -12.36
CA GLY A 147 -14.83 -3.33 -11.96
C GLY A 147 -14.05 -2.12 -11.42
N LEU A 148 -13.00 -2.37 -10.63
CA LEU A 148 -12.14 -1.32 -10.09
C LEU A 148 -11.39 -0.59 -11.22
N VAL A 149 -10.78 -1.31 -12.15
CA VAL A 149 -10.06 -0.73 -13.29
C VAL A 149 -11.02 0.05 -14.20
N ALA A 150 -12.20 -0.50 -14.49
CA ALA A 150 -13.22 0.18 -15.29
C ALA A 150 -13.70 1.50 -14.65
N SER A 151 -13.59 1.61 -13.32
CA SER A 151 -13.92 2.82 -12.55
C SER A 151 -12.70 3.68 -12.19
N SER A 152 -11.53 3.40 -12.76
CA SER A 152 -10.28 4.10 -12.46
C SER A 152 -9.67 4.75 -13.68
N PHE A 153 -8.88 5.80 -13.47
CA PHE A 153 -8.09 6.44 -14.52
C PHE A 153 -6.78 5.65 -14.78
N GLY A 154 -6.93 4.37 -15.12
CA GLY A 154 -5.81 3.44 -15.39
C GLY A 154 -5.33 2.64 -14.16
N GLY A 155 -4.30 1.82 -14.38
CA GLY A 155 -3.75 0.89 -13.38
C GLY A 155 -3.20 1.59 -12.14
N THR A 156 -2.48 2.71 -12.31
CA THR A 156 -1.93 3.51 -11.20
C THR A 156 -3.03 4.02 -10.26
N ASP A 157 -4.13 4.56 -10.80
CA ASP A 157 -5.26 5.03 -10.00
C ASP A 157 -5.97 3.87 -9.29
N ALA A 158 -6.14 2.74 -9.97
CA ALA A 158 -6.68 1.52 -9.36
C ALA A 158 -5.81 1.01 -8.19
N LEU A 159 -4.48 1.01 -8.35
CA LEU A 159 -3.53 0.62 -7.31
C LEU A 159 -3.63 1.57 -6.11
N ALA A 160 -3.62 2.88 -6.33
CA ALA A 160 -3.75 3.87 -5.26
C ALA A 160 -5.06 3.69 -4.49
N LYS A 161 -6.16 3.35 -5.18
CA LYS A 161 -7.44 3.01 -4.55
C LYS A 161 -7.39 1.71 -3.75
N LEU A 162 -6.69 0.67 -4.21
CA LEU A 162 -6.49 -0.57 -3.42
C LEU A 162 -5.67 -0.31 -2.17
N GLU A 163 -4.55 0.41 -2.29
CA GLU A 163 -3.63 0.69 -1.19
C GLU A 163 -4.27 1.63 -0.15
N SER A 164 -5.12 2.55 -0.60
CA SER A 164 -5.93 3.38 0.30
C SER A 164 -7.21 2.71 0.79
N SER A 165 -7.60 1.52 0.28
CA SER A 165 -8.82 0.80 0.67
C SER A 165 -8.75 0.26 2.10
N ARG A 166 -9.87 -0.29 2.62
CA ARG A 166 -9.90 -0.94 3.96
C ARG A 166 -8.77 -1.97 4.14
N VAL A 167 -8.55 -2.80 3.12
CA VAL A 167 -7.54 -3.88 3.13
C VAL A 167 -6.13 -3.30 3.12
N GLY A 168 -5.93 -2.16 2.46
CA GLY A 168 -4.67 -1.41 2.49
C GLY A 168 -4.43 -0.66 3.80
N ARG A 169 -5.47 -0.09 4.42
CA ARG A 169 -5.37 0.69 5.67
C ARG A 169 -5.01 -0.12 6.91
N GLU A 170 -5.36 -1.41 6.96
CA GLU A 170 -4.88 -2.30 8.03
C GLU A 170 -3.35 -2.48 8.00
N LEU A 171 -2.73 -2.29 6.82
CA LEU A 171 -1.27 -2.31 6.60
C LEU A 171 -0.66 -0.89 6.65
N ALA A 172 -1.34 0.13 6.13
CA ALA A 172 -0.83 1.49 5.89
C ALA A 172 -0.68 2.41 7.12
N VAL A 173 -0.86 1.91 8.35
CA VAL A 173 -0.60 2.69 9.59
C VAL A 173 0.87 3.14 9.70
N ARG A 174 1.74 2.70 8.78
CA ARG A 174 3.20 2.90 8.76
C ARG A 174 3.70 3.84 7.67
N ASP A 175 2.81 4.41 6.85
CA ASP A 175 3.23 5.25 5.71
C ASP A 175 3.88 6.58 6.14
N LEU A 176 4.86 7.01 5.36
CA LEU A 176 5.55 8.29 5.55
C LEU A 176 4.65 9.45 5.14
N ASN A 177 4.75 10.56 5.88
CA ASN A 177 4.13 11.80 5.45
C ASN A 177 4.91 12.42 4.25
N PRO A 178 4.29 13.33 3.47
CA PRO A 178 4.94 13.92 2.30
C PRO A 178 6.25 14.64 2.61
N ASP A 179 6.35 15.30 3.77
CA ASP A 179 7.58 16.00 4.18
C ASP A 179 8.74 15.02 4.41
N ALA A 180 8.45 13.83 4.98
CA ALA A 180 9.42 12.77 5.18
C ALA A 180 9.86 12.14 3.86
N VAL A 181 8.95 11.97 2.90
CA VAL A 181 9.30 11.52 1.53
C VAL A 181 10.21 12.53 0.83
N ALA A 182 9.92 13.83 0.94
CA ALA A 182 10.76 14.88 0.37
C ALA A 182 12.15 14.94 1.02
N LEU A 183 12.22 14.78 2.34
CA LEU A 183 13.50 14.67 3.06
C LEU A 183 14.29 13.44 2.58
N LEU A 184 13.62 12.29 2.47
CA LEU A 184 14.24 11.07 2.01
C LEU A 184 14.80 11.22 0.58
N GLY A 185 14.05 11.85 -0.32
CA GLY A 185 14.53 12.15 -1.68
C GLY A 185 15.74 13.07 -1.70
N THR A 186 15.82 14.03 -0.77
CA THR A 186 17.01 14.87 -0.61
C THR A 186 18.23 14.03 -0.20
N VAL A 187 18.07 13.13 0.78
CA VAL A 187 19.15 12.23 1.25
C VAL A 187 19.59 11.29 0.13
N VAL A 188 18.64 10.64 -0.55
CA VAL A 188 18.93 9.73 -1.66
C VAL A 188 19.67 10.45 -2.78
N ASN A 189 19.27 11.66 -3.15
CA ASN A 189 19.97 12.44 -4.16
C ASN A 189 21.40 12.81 -3.75
N ALA A 190 21.64 13.12 -2.47
CA ALA A 190 23.00 13.32 -1.97
C ALA A 190 23.85 12.04 -2.08
N CYS A 191 23.28 10.87 -1.78
CA CYS A 191 23.95 9.58 -1.96
C CYS A 191 24.26 9.29 -3.44
N ARG A 192 23.32 9.58 -4.36
CA ARG A 192 23.54 9.45 -5.81
C ARG A 192 24.69 10.33 -6.29
N MET A 193 24.75 11.58 -5.82
CA MET A 193 25.86 12.49 -6.12
C MET A 193 27.21 11.95 -5.63
N GLU A 194 27.26 11.37 -4.43
CA GLU A 194 28.48 10.75 -3.88
C GLU A 194 28.94 9.53 -4.69
N LEU A 195 28.01 8.76 -5.23
CA LEU A 195 28.29 7.66 -6.15
C LEU A 195 28.78 8.13 -7.54
N GLY A 196 28.88 9.45 -7.75
CA GLY A 196 29.42 10.05 -8.97
C GLY A 196 28.48 9.99 -10.17
N THR A 197 27.20 9.64 -9.96
CA THR A 197 26.22 9.58 -11.04
C THR A 197 24.81 9.95 -10.59
N TYR A 198 24.15 10.79 -11.39
CA TYR A 198 22.72 11.05 -11.26
C TYR A 198 21.87 9.88 -11.77
N THR A 199 22.46 8.81 -12.31
CA THR A 199 21.74 7.62 -12.79
C THR A 199 21.79 6.46 -11.80
N ALA A 200 22.26 6.69 -10.57
CA ALA A 200 22.30 5.65 -9.56
C ALA A 200 20.86 5.21 -9.23
N GLN A 201 20.66 3.89 -9.31
CA GLN A 201 19.36 3.25 -9.15
C GLN A 201 18.99 3.17 -7.67
N VAL A 202 17.71 3.34 -7.35
CA VAL A 202 17.19 3.10 -6.00
C VAL A 202 16.59 1.71 -5.95
N VAL A 203 17.03 0.92 -4.97
CA VAL A 203 16.53 -0.45 -4.78
C VAL A 203 15.94 -0.63 -3.40
N SER A 204 14.83 -1.37 -3.31
CA SER A 204 14.28 -1.78 -2.02
C SER A 204 15.19 -2.83 -1.39
N ALA A 205 15.45 -2.70 -0.10
CA ALA A 205 16.22 -3.67 0.68
C ALA A 205 15.37 -4.80 1.28
N GLY A 206 14.07 -4.86 0.97
CA GLY A 206 13.22 -6.02 1.28
C GLY A 206 12.02 -5.77 2.20
N ASP A 207 11.83 -4.53 2.69
CA ASP A 207 11.00 -4.33 3.89
C ASP A 207 9.68 -3.61 3.60
N GLU A 208 9.62 -2.79 2.54
CA GLU A 208 8.36 -2.19 2.08
C GLU A 208 8.53 -1.57 0.68
N PRO A 209 7.79 -2.05 -0.33
CA PRO A 209 7.76 -1.42 -1.66
C PRO A 209 7.22 0.02 -1.65
N SER A 210 6.35 0.36 -0.69
CA SER A 210 5.62 1.63 -0.61
C SER A 210 6.55 2.84 -0.53
N VAL A 211 7.61 2.78 0.29
CA VAL A 211 8.53 3.91 0.46
C VAL A 211 9.33 4.18 -0.82
N VAL A 212 9.79 3.13 -1.49
CA VAL A 212 10.53 3.26 -2.77
C VAL A 212 9.63 3.83 -3.86
N LEU A 213 8.38 3.40 -3.91
CA LEU A 213 7.39 3.90 -4.88
C LEU A 213 6.99 5.34 -4.58
N ALA A 214 6.74 5.70 -3.33
CA ALA A 214 6.44 7.07 -2.93
C ALA A 214 7.59 8.03 -3.27
N LEU A 215 8.83 7.56 -3.12
CA LEU A 215 10.01 8.30 -3.52
C LEU A 215 10.07 8.51 -5.04
N SER A 216 9.79 7.45 -5.82
CA SER A 216 9.74 7.53 -7.29
C SER A 216 8.65 8.47 -7.80
N ASP A 217 7.47 8.48 -7.16
CA ASP A 217 6.37 9.40 -7.49
C ASP A 217 6.76 10.86 -7.24
N ALA A 218 7.43 11.13 -6.12
CA ALA A 218 7.89 12.48 -5.77
C ALA A 218 9.08 12.94 -6.63
N HIS A 219 9.88 12.00 -7.15
CA HIS A 219 11.11 12.24 -7.89
C HIS A 219 11.19 11.33 -9.13
N PRO A 220 10.54 11.69 -10.24
CA PRO A 220 10.48 10.86 -11.45
C PRO A 220 11.84 10.60 -12.12
N ASP A 221 12.87 11.35 -11.75
CA ASP A 221 14.25 11.16 -12.19
C ASP A 221 14.96 10.00 -11.46
N ILE A 222 14.34 9.44 -10.43
CA ILE A 222 14.84 8.29 -9.67
C ILE A 222 14.37 7.00 -10.34
N GLU A 223 15.32 6.31 -10.97
CA GLU A 223 15.11 4.96 -11.48
C GLU A 223 15.04 3.96 -10.34
N VAL A 224 13.96 3.18 -10.29
CA VAL A 224 13.73 2.13 -9.29
C VAL A 224 14.10 0.77 -9.85
N HIS A 225 14.72 -0.07 -9.04
CA HIS A 225 15.00 -1.46 -9.38
C HIS A 225 14.72 -2.40 -8.21
N ALA A 226 13.99 -3.49 -8.46
CA ALA A 226 13.77 -4.55 -7.49
C ALA A 226 14.90 -5.58 -7.56
N LEU A 227 15.69 -5.71 -6.49
CA LEU A 227 16.82 -6.64 -6.41
C LEU A 227 16.42 -7.97 -5.75
N GLY A 228 16.89 -9.08 -6.34
CA GLY A 228 16.72 -10.42 -5.77
C GLY A 228 15.33 -11.02 -5.95
N ASP A 229 15.07 -12.12 -5.26
CA ASP A 229 13.86 -12.93 -5.41
C ASP A 229 13.00 -12.98 -4.12
N THR A 230 13.10 -11.95 -3.29
CA THR A 230 12.33 -11.87 -2.06
C THR A 230 10.85 -11.56 -2.37
N PRO A 231 9.90 -11.95 -1.50
CA PRO A 231 8.49 -11.59 -1.67
C PRO A 231 8.27 -10.08 -1.86
N ALA A 232 9.04 -9.25 -1.16
CA ALA A 232 9.01 -7.80 -1.31
C ALA A 232 9.55 -7.30 -2.65
N ALA A 233 10.61 -7.93 -3.19
CA ALA A 233 11.12 -7.61 -4.52
C ALA A 233 10.07 -7.91 -5.60
N ARG A 234 9.40 -9.06 -5.50
CA ARG A 234 8.30 -9.42 -6.41
C ARG A 234 7.10 -8.48 -6.27
N ALA A 235 6.73 -8.13 -5.03
CA ALA A 235 5.68 -7.15 -4.74
C ALA A 235 6.00 -5.75 -5.32
N LEU A 236 7.26 -5.34 -5.31
CA LEU A 236 7.72 -4.11 -5.96
C LEU A 236 7.60 -4.21 -7.49
N ARG A 237 8.06 -5.30 -8.12
CA ARG A 237 7.93 -5.51 -9.57
C ARG A 237 6.49 -5.45 -10.05
N ARG A 238 5.56 -6.12 -9.33
CA ARG A 238 4.13 -6.08 -9.66
C ARG A 238 3.58 -4.65 -9.66
N ARG A 239 3.94 -3.85 -8.66
CA ARG A 239 3.51 -2.43 -8.57
C ARG A 239 4.15 -1.56 -9.65
N MET A 240 5.42 -1.79 -9.98
CA MET A 240 6.08 -1.10 -11.09
C MET A 240 5.39 -1.38 -12.42
N VAL A 241 5.01 -2.64 -12.69
CA VAL A 241 4.25 -3.01 -13.90
C VAL A 241 2.89 -2.31 -13.95
N ILE A 242 2.14 -2.29 -12.84
CA ILE A 242 0.84 -1.60 -12.77
C ILE A 242 0.98 -0.09 -13.01
N ARG A 243 2.11 0.49 -12.60
CA ARG A 243 2.44 1.90 -12.78
C ARG A 243 3.09 2.21 -14.13
N GLU A 244 3.24 1.20 -15.00
CA GLU A 244 3.90 1.31 -16.30
C GLU A 244 5.34 1.86 -16.19
N GLN A 245 6.02 1.56 -15.07
CA GLN A 245 7.40 1.97 -14.83
C GLN A 245 8.37 0.94 -15.40
N GLU A 246 9.31 1.40 -16.22
CA GLU A 246 10.39 0.57 -16.72
C GLU A 246 11.33 0.18 -15.59
N GLN A 247 11.65 -1.11 -15.48
CA GLN A 247 12.67 -1.58 -14.55
C GLN A 247 14.04 -1.22 -15.09
N ALA A 248 14.84 -0.52 -14.29
CA ALA A 248 16.21 -0.19 -14.67
C ALA A 248 17.03 -1.49 -14.88
N SER A 249 18.03 -1.45 -15.75
CA SER A 249 18.81 -2.62 -16.21
C SER A 249 19.66 -3.31 -15.13
N GLY A 250 19.47 -2.98 -13.85
CA GLY A 250 20.14 -3.59 -12.70
C GLY A 250 21.66 -3.36 -12.62
N CYS A 251 22.28 -2.75 -13.62
CA CYS A 251 23.72 -2.54 -13.70
C CYS A 251 24.10 -1.11 -13.27
N GLY A 252 25.05 -0.98 -12.34
CA GLY A 252 25.64 0.31 -11.94
C GLY A 252 25.52 0.63 -10.45
N PRO A 253 25.95 1.84 -10.04
CA PRO A 253 25.87 2.28 -8.64
C PRO A 253 24.44 2.32 -8.12
N ARG A 254 24.24 1.95 -6.86
CA ARG A 254 22.90 1.80 -6.26
C ARG A 254 22.77 2.46 -4.90
N VAL A 255 21.58 2.98 -4.64
CA VAL A 255 21.16 3.39 -3.30
C VAL A 255 20.14 2.37 -2.78
N ARG A 256 20.52 1.63 -1.73
CA ARG A 256 19.67 0.62 -1.11
C ARG A 256 18.83 1.25 -0.01
N LEU A 257 17.52 1.24 -0.16
CA LEU A 257 16.60 1.81 0.81
C LEU A 257 15.99 0.72 1.70
N LEU A 258 16.19 0.86 3.01
CA LEU A 258 15.61 -0.01 4.03
C LEU A 258 14.69 0.81 4.93
N SER A 259 13.43 0.40 5.08
CA SER A 259 12.51 0.95 6.07
C SER A 259 12.25 -0.09 7.16
N VAL A 260 12.72 0.18 8.38
CA VAL A 260 12.42 -0.61 9.58
C VAL A 260 11.41 0.11 10.48
N VAL A 261 10.61 1.01 9.90
CA VAL A 261 9.58 1.76 10.62
C VAL A 261 8.50 0.81 11.11
N GLY A 262 8.21 0.85 12.42
CA GLY A 262 7.22 -0.04 13.03
C GLY A 262 7.68 -1.50 13.18
N ALA A 263 8.93 -1.82 12.86
CA ALA A 263 9.54 -3.09 13.23
C ALA A 263 9.91 -3.09 14.73
N GLU A 264 9.85 -4.27 15.35
CA GLU A 264 10.40 -4.50 16.68
C GLU A 264 11.92 -4.28 16.67
N LEU A 265 12.47 -3.79 17.78
CA LEU A 265 13.88 -3.37 17.84
C LEU A 265 14.86 -4.47 17.38
N SER A 266 14.67 -5.71 17.82
CA SER A 266 15.54 -6.82 17.41
C SER A 266 15.46 -7.09 15.91
N GLN A 267 14.25 -7.11 15.35
CA GLN A 267 14.04 -7.33 13.92
C GLN A 267 14.62 -6.18 13.08
N ALA A 268 14.46 -4.94 13.57
CA ALA A 268 15.02 -3.76 12.92
C ALA A 268 16.56 -3.85 12.82
N LEU A 269 17.23 -4.27 13.91
CA LEU A 269 18.68 -4.44 13.91
C LEU A 269 19.13 -5.61 13.03
N ASP A 270 18.43 -6.74 13.07
CA ASP A 270 18.74 -7.89 12.21
C ASP A 270 18.63 -7.53 10.72
N ASN A 271 17.59 -6.77 10.33
CA ASN A 271 17.42 -6.30 8.95
C ASN A 271 18.54 -5.33 8.54
N VAL A 272 18.94 -4.42 9.44
CA VAL A 272 20.05 -3.50 9.20
C VAL A 272 21.35 -4.27 9.00
N ASP A 273 21.66 -5.22 9.87
CA ASP A 273 22.87 -6.05 9.77
C ASP A 273 22.90 -6.85 8.46
N TYR A 274 21.75 -7.40 8.05
CA TYR A 274 21.64 -8.12 6.77
C TYR A 274 21.93 -7.21 5.57
N VAL A 275 21.41 -5.98 5.56
CA VAL A 275 21.68 -5.02 4.49
C VAL A 275 23.14 -4.61 4.48
N LEU A 276 23.72 -4.29 5.63
CA LEU A 276 25.12 -3.90 5.74
C LEU A 276 26.08 -5.02 5.31
N ALA A 277 25.78 -6.27 5.69
CA ALA A 277 26.55 -7.44 5.28
C ALA A 277 26.48 -7.69 3.77
N GLY A 278 25.40 -7.27 3.11
CA GLY A 278 25.17 -7.47 1.69
C GLY A 278 25.57 -6.31 0.79
N LEU A 279 26.17 -5.23 1.31
CA LEU A 279 26.55 -4.05 0.51
C LEU A 279 27.72 -4.35 -0.43
N GLU A 280 27.55 -4.06 -1.72
CA GLU A 280 28.59 -4.18 -2.74
C GLU A 280 29.36 -2.86 -2.97
N PRO A 281 30.57 -2.90 -3.57
CA PRO A 281 31.27 -1.69 -3.99
C PRO A 281 30.43 -0.85 -4.95
N GLY A 282 30.25 0.44 -4.65
CA GLY A 282 29.37 1.33 -5.41
C GLY A 282 27.91 1.31 -4.95
N GLU A 283 27.64 0.73 -3.78
CA GLU A 283 26.34 0.83 -3.11
C GLU A 283 26.40 1.72 -1.86
N ILE A 284 25.34 2.50 -1.64
CA ILE A 284 25.11 3.22 -0.37
C ILE A 284 23.77 2.75 0.20
N ALA A 285 23.75 2.33 1.46
CA ALA A 285 22.52 2.06 2.17
C ALA A 285 21.95 3.33 2.82
N VAL A 286 20.65 3.56 2.65
CA VAL A 286 19.85 4.56 3.37
C VAL A 286 18.84 3.79 4.21
N ILE A 287 18.90 3.99 5.53
CA ILE A 287 18.07 3.25 6.49
C ILE A 287 17.14 4.24 7.19
N LEU A 288 15.85 3.91 7.19
CA LEU A 288 14.80 4.68 7.85
C LEU A 288 14.21 3.87 9.00
N GLY A 289 14.16 4.45 10.20
CA GLY A 289 13.69 3.75 11.38
C GLY A 289 13.60 4.66 12.60
N ALA A 290 13.16 4.08 13.72
CA ALA A 290 13.06 4.82 14.97
C ALA A 290 14.45 5.30 15.44
N ALA A 291 14.55 6.56 15.87
CA ALA A 291 15.81 7.12 16.38
C ALA A 291 16.35 6.32 17.59
N SER A 292 15.48 5.69 18.39
CA SER A 292 15.89 4.82 19.50
C SER A 292 16.55 3.51 19.05
N ALA A 293 16.32 3.10 17.80
CA ALA A 293 16.92 1.90 17.21
C ALA A 293 18.19 2.22 16.41
N LEU A 294 18.20 3.34 15.68
CA LEU A 294 19.26 3.69 14.74
C LEU A 294 20.29 4.69 15.28
N CYS A 295 19.92 5.47 16.30
CA CYS A 295 20.78 6.50 16.84
C CYS A 295 21.06 6.25 18.32
N ASP A 296 22.31 6.46 18.72
CA ASP A 296 22.61 6.75 20.12
C ASP A 296 21.88 8.03 20.55
N SER A 297 21.76 8.23 21.87
CA SER A 297 21.09 9.41 22.43
C SER A 297 21.71 10.67 21.83
N ILE A 298 21.00 11.34 20.92
CA ILE A 298 21.48 12.59 20.34
C ILE A 298 21.66 13.56 21.51
N PRO A 299 22.89 14.05 21.77
CA PRO A 299 23.11 15.00 22.85
C PRO A 299 22.19 16.19 22.59
N ARG A 300 21.23 16.42 23.49
CA ARG A 300 20.40 17.63 23.42
C ARG A 300 21.35 18.82 23.46
N VAL A 301 21.50 19.52 22.34
CA VAL A 301 22.24 20.78 22.28
C VAL A 301 21.52 21.73 23.25
N GLY A 302 22.10 21.90 24.44
CA GLY A 302 21.53 22.70 25.53
C GLY A 302 21.53 22.05 26.93
N ALA A 303 21.77 20.75 27.07
CA ALA A 303 21.90 20.15 28.41
C ALA A 303 23.32 20.41 28.96
N ARG A 304 23.45 21.45 29.81
CA ARG A 304 24.68 21.76 30.55
C ARG A 304 25.26 20.49 31.18
N ALA A 305 26.46 20.12 30.75
CA ALA A 305 27.26 19.07 31.37
C ALA A 305 27.54 19.45 32.83
N ASN A 306 26.79 18.86 33.76
CA ASN A 306 27.15 18.88 35.17
C ASN A 306 28.34 17.94 35.38
N ILE A 307 29.53 18.43 35.03
CA ILE A 307 30.79 17.83 35.46
C ILE A 307 30.90 18.07 36.97
N ARG A 308 30.41 17.13 37.77
CA ARG A 308 30.76 17.06 39.19
C ARG A 308 32.24 16.67 39.28
N ARG A 309 33.09 17.68 39.47
CA ARG A 309 34.46 17.49 39.97
C ARG A 309 34.37 16.85 41.35
N ALA A 310 34.79 15.59 41.45
CA ALA A 310 35.17 14.99 42.72
C ALA A 310 36.45 15.69 43.21
N SER A 311 36.32 16.65 44.12
CA SER A 311 37.47 17.13 44.89
C SER A 311 37.86 16.04 45.88
N GLY A 312 38.98 15.37 45.60
CA GLY A 312 39.64 14.51 46.57
C GLY A 312 40.00 15.31 47.81
N ARG A 313 39.62 14.79 48.97
CA ARG A 313 40.11 15.22 50.28
C ARG A 313 40.92 14.07 50.83
N THR A 314 42.23 14.14 50.67
CA THR A 314 43.21 13.32 51.39
C THR A 314 43.24 13.75 52.87
N PRO A 315 43.56 12.82 53.79
CA PRO A 315 43.65 13.10 55.23
C PRO A 315 44.81 14.05 55.58
#